data_AF-A0A8T4XHX8-F1
#
_entry.id   AF-A0A8T4XHX8-F1
#
_cell.length_a   1.000
_cell.length_b   1.000
_cell.length_c   1.000
_cell.angle_alpha   90.00
_cell.angle_beta   90.00
_cell.angle_gamma   90.00
#
_symmetry.space_group_name_H-M   'P 1'
#
loop_
_entity.id
_entity.type
_entity.pdbx_description
1 polymer ?
#
loop_
_entity_poly.entity_id
_entity_poly.type
_entity_poly.pdbx_seq_one_letter_code
_entity_poly.pdbx_strand_id
1 'polypeptide(L)'
;MPEDIWFYLAMAFGLVAIALLVLFLMERERRKKLPQESKENLKRASLAEIGKALPLTISLARSVPEETVKETRDKLRILELEREILSYAIRRLYEAQAEGKITVEERDTLASKYKEDLERIKQEIARGESIIALSELERMQEEFIKMFSERIDILNRRIEELRAIAGLAPLKPITKPREASKEAEKSEEHTLSERLAQPSAPSTSMPRKRRETPKPTAPAGEEEKATKAEHAEKSEAEKKVEQIMAEVEKVLNRLSQMEVEG
;
A
#
# COMPACT_ATOMS: atom_id res chain seq x y z
N MET A 1 -62.38 -0.77 43.94
CA MET A 1 -61.16 -0.39 43.17
C MET A 1 -61.64 0.04 41.80
N PRO A 2 -61.38 1.27 41.35
CA PRO A 2 -61.93 1.75 40.07
C PRO A 2 -61.34 0.94 38.91
N GLU A 3 -62.21 0.46 38.02
CA GLU A 3 -61.90 -0.47 36.92
C GLU A 3 -60.87 0.11 35.93
N ASP A 4 -60.73 1.44 35.89
CA ASP A 4 -59.78 2.17 35.05
C ASP A 4 -58.32 1.84 35.37
N ILE A 5 -58.00 1.50 36.63
CA ILE A 5 -56.62 1.20 37.06
C ILE A 5 -56.08 -0.05 36.35
N TRP A 6 -56.94 -1.05 36.13
CA TRP A 6 -56.56 -2.27 35.43
C TRP A 6 -56.26 -2.03 33.95
N PHE A 7 -56.98 -1.10 33.31
CA PHE A 7 -56.70 -0.70 31.93
C PHE A 7 -55.36 0.03 31.80
N TYR A 8 -55.04 0.96 32.70
CA TYR A 8 -53.74 1.64 32.69
C TYR A 8 -52.59 0.68 32.99
N LEU A 9 -52.80 -0.29 33.90
CA LEU A 9 -51.80 -1.31 34.20
C LEU A 9 -51.56 -2.23 32.99
N ALA A 10 -52.62 -2.68 32.31
CA ALA A 10 -52.51 -3.50 31.10
C ALA A 10 -51.81 -2.75 29.95
N MET A 11 -52.11 -1.46 29.77
CA MET A 11 -51.44 -0.61 28.78
C MET A 11 -49.95 -0.43 29.09
N ALA A 12 -49.58 -0.23 30.36
CA ALA A 12 -48.19 -0.12 30.78
C ALA A 12 -47.40 -1.42 30.53
N PHE A 13 -47.98 -2.58 30.84
CA PHE A 13 -47.38 -3.87 30.52
C PHE A 13 -47.23 -4.12 29.02
N GLY A 14 -48.20 -3.68 28.21
CA GLY A 14 -48.11 -3.73 26.75
C GLY A 14 -46.91 -2.94 26.19
N LEU A 15 -46.69 -1.72 26.69
CA LEU A 15 -45.54 -0.90 26.28
C LEU A 15 -44.20 -1.53 26.67
N VAL A 16 -44.09 -2.11 27.87
CA VAL A 16 -42.87 -2.80 28.32
C VAL A 16 -42.60 -4.06 27.49
N ALA A 17 -43.63 -4.84 27.16
CA ALA A 17 -43.49 -6.04 26.33
C ALA A 17 -43.03 -5.69 24.91
N ILE A 18 -43.54 -4.61 24.32
CA ILE A 18 -43.09 -4.14 22.99
C ILE A 18 -41.64 -3.65 23.04
N ALA A 19 -41.25 -2.90 24.08
CA ALA A 19 -39.86 -2.45 24.25
C ALA A 19 -38.89 -3.63 24.40
N LEU A 20 -39.27 -4.67 25.17
CA LEU A 20 -38.48 -5.90 25.30
C LEU A 20 -38.43 -6.69 24.00
N LEU A 21 -39.50 -6.73 23.22
CA LEU A 21 -39.53 -7.37 21.90
C LEU A 21 -38.59 -6.66 20.92
N VAL A 22 -38.59 -5.33 20.90
CA VAL A 22 -37.68 -4.53 20.06
C VAL A 22 -36.22 -4.74 20.49
N LEU A 23 -35.93 -4.74 21.79
CA LEU A 23 -34.59 -5.04 22.28
C LEU A 23 -34.16 -6.46 21.92
N PHE A 24 -35.06 -7.45 22.05
CA PHE A 24 -34.79 -8.84 21.69
C PHE A 24 -34.55 -9.02 20.18
N LEU A 25 -35.29 -8.31 19.34
CA LEU A 25 -35.08 -8.31 17.89
C LEU A 25 -33.75 -7.63 17.50
N MET A 26 -33.42 -6.50 18.13
CA MET A 26 -32.12 -5.83 17.94
C MET A 26 -30.95 -6.69 18.42
N GLU A 27 -31.11 -7.42 19.53
CA GLU A 27 -30.08 -8.30 20.08
C GLU A 27 -29.88 -9.55 19.21
N ARG A 28 -30.96 -10.07 18.61
CA ARG A 28 -30.92 -11.17 17.64
C ARG A 28 -30.22 -10.77 16.33
N GLU A 29 -30.37 -9.52 15.88
CA GLU A 29 -29.64 -9.01 14.71
C GLU A 29 -28.15 -8.74 15.01
N ARG A 30 -27.83 -8.23 16.21
CA ARG A 30 -26.43 -8.05 16.65
C ARG A 30 -25.68 -9.38 16.70
N ARG A 31 -26.32 -10.47 17.14
CA ARG A 31 -25.73 -11.83 17.15
C ARG A 31 -25.51 -12.41 15.75
N LYS A 32 -26.18 -11.91 14.71
CA LYS A 32 -25.92 -12.28 13.30
C LYS A 32 -24.78 -11.47 12.68
N LYS A 33 -24.52 -10.24 13.15
CA LYS A 33 -23.38 -9.40 12.70
C LYS A 33 -22.06 -9.70 13.44
N LEU A 34 -22.14 -10.21 14.67
CA LEU A 34 -21.00 -10.57 15.52
C LEU A 34 -20.05 -11.69 15.02
N PRO A 35 -20.48 -12.70 14.24
CA PRO A 35 -19.57 -13.77 13.81
C PRO A 35 -18.65 -13.37 12.65
N GLN A 36 -18.97 -12.30 11.92
CA GLN A 36 -18.26 -11.93 10.69
C GLN A 36 -17.21 -10.85 10.96
N GLU A 37 -17.55 -9.78 11.69
CA GLU A 37 -16.57 -8.78 12.13
C GLU A 37 -15.52 -9.38 13.07
N SER A 38 -15.90 -10.26 14.00
CA SER A 38 -14.92 -10.87 14.93
C SER A 38 -13.95 -11.80 14.20
N LYS A 39 -14.41 -12.56 13.20
CA LYS A 39 -13.54 -13.42 12.37
C LYS A 39 -12.62 -12.60 11.47
N GLU A 40 -13.09 -11.48 10.92
CA GLU A 40 -12.28 -10.61 10.07
C GLU A 40 -11.23 -9.86 10.90
N ASN A 41 -11.59 -9.34 12.07
CA ASN A 41 -10.66 -8.72 13.01
C ASN A 41 -9.65 -9.73 13.57
N LEU A 42 -10.05 -10.98 13.83
CA LEU A 42 -9.14 -12.04 14.29
C LEU A 42 -8.15 -12.45 13.19
N LYS A 43 -8.61 -12.53 11.93
CA LYS A 43 -7.74 -12.76 10.76
C LYS A 43 -6.77 -11.61 10.55
N ARG A 44 -7.25 -10.36 10.58
CA ARG A 44 -6.40 -9.15 10.48
C ARG A 44 -5.36 -9.07 11.61
N ALA A 45 -5.76 -9.40 12.84
CA ALA A 45 -4.85 -9.45 13.99
C ALA A 45 -3.80 -10.57 13.83
N SER A 46 -4.20 -11.78 13.42
CA SER A 46 -3.27 -12.89 13.19
C SER A 46 -2.28 -12.60 12.04
N LEU A 47 -2.75 -11.95 10.97
CA LEU A 47 -1.91 -11.56 9.84
C LEU A 47 -0.95 -10.42 10.19
N ALA A 48 -1.38 -9.46 11.02
CA ALA A 48 -0.53 -8.40 11.54
C ALA A 48 0.55 -8.93 12.51
N GLU A 49 0.26 -10.02 13.22
CA GLU A 49 1.21 -10.69 14.12
C GLU A 49 2.25 -11.51 13.34
N ILE A 50 1.85 -12.14 12.22
CA ILE A 50 2.75 -12.80 11.28
C ILE A 50 3.73 -11.79 10.64
N GLY A 51 3.26 -10.58 10.29
CA GLY A 51 4.11 -9.51 9.75
C GLY A 51 5.16 -8.96 10.73
N LYS A 52 4.99 -9.18 12.05
CA LYS A 52 6.00 -8.80 13.07
C LYS A 52 7.06 -9.87 13.31
N ALA A 53 6.79 -11.13 12.94
CA ALA A 53 7.68 -12.27 13.21
C ALA A 53 8.66 -12.57 12.06
N LEU A 54 8.41 -12.02 10.87
CA LEU A 54 9.30 -12.13 9.72
C LEU A 54 10.16 -10.87 9.58
N PRO A 55 11.45 -10.97 9.22
CA PRO A 55 12.31 -9.80 8.92
C PRO A 55 11.89 -9.05 7.64
N LEU A 56 10.79 -9.45 7.00
CA LEU A 56 10.15 -8.77 5.89
C LEU A 56 8.97 -7.97 6.44
N THR A 57 9.16 -6.65 6.59
CA THR A 57 8.11 -5.70 6.97
C THR A 57 7.05 -5.60 5.87
N ILE A 58 6.17 -6.59 5.77
CA ILE A 58 5.06 -6.56 4.83
C ILE A 58 3.89 -5.86 5.51
N SER A 59 3.72 -4.58 5.21
CA SER A 59 2.56 -3.79 5.64
C SER A 59 1.31 -4.31 4.93
N LEU A 60 0.38 -4.89 5.69
CA LEU A 60 -0.85 -5.48 5.15
C LEU A 60 -2.04 -4.52 5.11
N ALA A 61 -1.81 -3.27 5.47
CA ALA A 61 -2.83 -2.24 5.46
C ALA A 61 -2.74 -1.49 4.14
N ARG A 62 -3.79 -1.60 3.34
CA ARG A 62 -4.02 -0.71 2.21
C ARG A 62 -3.89 0.74 2.68
N SER A 63 -2.95 1.49 2.10
CA SER A 63 -2.74 2.89 2.47
C SER A 63 -3.69 3.83 1.74
N VAL A 64 -4.23 3.41 0.58
CA VAL A 64 -5.11 4.22 -0.26
C VAL A 64 -6.53 3.62 -0.31
N PRO A 65 -7.58 4.27 0.26
CA PRO A 65 -8.94 3.73 0.18
C PRO A 65 -9.51 3.77 -1.25
N GLU A 66 -10.39 2.80 -1.59
CA GLU A 66 -11.04 2.70 -2.92
C GLU A 66 -11.72 3.99 -3.38
N GLU A 67 -12.33 4.73 -2.45
CA GLU A 67 -12.99 6.00 -2.74
C GLU A 67 -12.00 7.04 -3.26
N THR A 68 -10.82 7.17 -2.64
CA THR A 68 -9.78 8.08 -3.12
C THR A 68 -9.22 7.68 -4.47
N VAL A 69 -9.13 6.37 -4.78
CA VAL A 69 -8.70 5.90 -6.11
C VAL A 69 -9.70 6.33 -7.17
N LYS A 70 -11.00 6.19 -6.89
CA LYS A 70 -12.07 6.61 -7.80
C LYS A 70 -12.05 8.12 -8.02
N GLU A 71 -12.00 8.90 -6.94
CA GLU A 71 -11.89 10.35 -7.04
C GLU A 71 -10.65 10.79 -7.82
N THR A 72 -9.51 10.15 -7.59
CA THR A 72 -8.27 10.45 -8.30
C THR A 72 -8.41 10.11 -9.79
N ARG A 73 -9.04 8.99 -10.16
CA ARG A 73 -9.32 8.67 -11.58
C ARG A 73 -10.18 9.73 -12.24
N ASP A 74 -11.23 10.19 -11.57
CA ASP A 74 -12.10 11.22 -12.14
C ASP A 74 -11.38 12.57 -12.27
N LYS A 75 -10.57 12.94 -11.27
CA LYS A 75 -9.70 14.13 -11.35
C LYS A 75 -8.68 14.03 -12.48
N LEU A 76 -8.05 12.88 -12.69
CA LEU A 76 -7.09 12.67 -13.77
C LEU A 76 -7.71 12.89 -15.15
N ARG A 77 -8.93 12.38 -15.38
CA ARG A 77 -9.65 12.58 -16.65
C ARG A 77 -9.84 14.07 -16.96
N ILE A 78 -10.16 14.87 -15.94
CA ILE A 78 -10.33 16.32 -16.09
C ILE A 78 -8.98 16.99 -16.36
N LEU A 79 -7.94 16.64 -15.60
CA LEU A 79 -6.59 17.19 -15.77
C LEU A 79 -6.00 16.87 -17.15
N GLU A 80 -6.25 15.68 -17.70
CA GLU A 80 -5.86 15.31 -19.06
C GLU A 80 -6.51 16.20 -20.11
N LEU A 81 -7.81 16.47 -19.96
CA LEU A 81 -8.53 17.38 -20.83
C LEU A 81 -8.00 18.82 -20.70
N GLU A 82 -7.76 19.30 -19.49
CA GLU A 82 -7.16 20.63 -19.27
C GLU A 82 -5.77 20.74 -19.90
N ARG A 83 -4.93 19.70 -19.76
CA ARG A 83 -3.61 19.62 -20.42
C ARG A 83 -3.74 19.77 -21.94
N GLU A 84 -4.73 19.10 -22.54
CA GLU A 84 -5.01 19.19 -23.98
C GLU A 84 -5.48 20.59 -24.38
N ILE A 85 -6.41 21.18 -23.62
CA ILE A 85 -6.92 22.53 -23.85
C ILE A 85 -5.79 23.56 -23.79
N LEU A 86 -4.92 23.49 -22.77
CA LEU A 86 -3.78 24.41 -22.66
C LEU A 86 -2.76 24.21 -23.77
N SER A 87 -2.48 22.97 -24.14
CA SER A 87 -1.58 22.66 -25.26
C SER A 87 -2.11 23.24 -26.57
N TYR A 88 -3.42 23.11 -26.81
CA TYR A 88 -4.09 23.71 -27.94
C TYR A 88 -4.06 25.24 -27.88
N ALA A 89 -4.37 25.84 -26.72
CA ALA A 89 -4.36 27.28 -26.53
C ALA A 89 -2.97 27.87 -26.82
N ILE A 90 -1.90 27.25 -26.31
CA ILE A 90 -0.52 27.68 -26.60
C ILE A 90 -0.27 27.65 -28.10
N ARG A 91 -0.61 26.56 -28.81
CA ARG A 91 -0.46 26.48 -30.27
C ARG A 91 -1.24 27.58 -30.98
N ARG A 92 -2.51 27.79 -30.58
CA ARG A 92 -3.39 28.80 -31.16
C ARG A 92 -2.84 30.22 -31.00
N LEU A 93 -2.12 30.53 -29.91
CA LEU A 93 -1.47 31.83 -29.74
C LEU A 93 -0.38 32.08 -30.80
N TYR A 94 0.43 31.06 -31.15
CA TYR A 94 1.44 31.22 -32.21
C TYR A 94 0.81 31.39 -33.59
N GLU A 95 -0.26 30.65 -33.88
CA GLU A 95 -1.04 30.82 -35.11
C GLU A 95 -1.65 32.22 -35.20
N ALA A 96 -2.27 32.71 -34.11
CA ALA A 96 -2.86 34.05 -34.07
C ALA A 96 -1.82 35.16 -34.26
N GLN A 97 -0.59 34.96 -33.76
CA GLN A 97 0.52 35.89 -33.98
C GLN A 97 0.99 35.87 -35.45
N ALA A 98 1.04 34.69 -36.09
CA ALA A 98 1.36 34.57 -37.51
C ALA A 98 0.27 35.20 -38.41
N GLU A 99 -1.00 35.11 -37.99
CA GLU A 99 -2.14 35.78 -38.61
C GLU A 99 -2.16 37.30 -38.34
N GLY A 100 -1.26 37.83 -37.50
CA GLY A 100 -1.19 39.25 -37.13
C GLY A 100 -2.31 39.73 -36.20
N LYS A 101 -3.07 38.81 -35.59
CA LYS A 101 -4.19 39.14 -34.68
C LYS A 101 -3.73 39.59 -33.30
N ILE A 102 -2.53 39.18 -32.88
CA ILE A 102 -1.91 39.56 -31.62
C ILE A 102 -0.44 39.90 -31.84
N THR A 103 0.11 40.73 -30.96
CA THR A 103 1.53 41.04 -30.94
C THR A 103 2.36 39.91 -30.33
N VAL A 104 3.67 39.96 -30.55
CA VAL A 104 4.64 39.01 -29.99
C VAL A 104 4.65 39.07 -28.46
N GLU A 105 4.56 40.28 -27.88
CA GLU A 105 4.55 40.49 -26.43
C GLU A 105 3.28 39.96 -25.77
N GLU A 106 2.12 40.18 -26.40
CA GLU A 106 0.84 39.62 -25.93
C GLU A 106 0.86 38.09 -25.98
N ARG A 107 1.35 37.51 -27.09
CA ARG A 107 1.57 36.07 -27.22
C ARG A 107 2.47 35.55 -26.10
N ASP A 108 3.60 36.18 -25.85
CA ASP A 108 4.57 35.71 -24.86
C ASP A 108 4.03 35.78 -23.43
N THR A 109 3.28 36.84 -23.13
CA THR A 109 2.61 37.00 -21.84
C THR A 109 1.56 35.91 -21.61
N LEU A 110 0.70 35.63 -22.60
CA LEU A 110 -0.32 34.57 -22.48
C LEU A 110 0.32 33.17 -22.50
N ALA A 111 1.27 32.92 -23.40
CA ALA A 111 1.92 31.63 -23.52
C ALA A 111 2.72 31.27 -22.27
N SER A 112 3.33 32.25 -21.60
CA SER A 112 4.04 32.01 -20.33
C SER A 112 3.09 31.54 -19.23
N LYS A 113 1.93 32.18 -19.09
CA LYS A 113 0.89 31.76 -18.13
C LYS A 113 0.39 30.34 -18.41
N TYR A 114 0.05 30.05 -19.66
CA TYR A 114 -0.43 28.71 -20.04
C TYR A 114 0.65 27.63 -19.90
N LYS A 115 1.92 27.96 -20.12
CA LYS A 115 3.04 27.02 -19.86
C LYS A 115 3.16 26.72 -18.38
N GLU A 116 3.04 27.73 -17.51
CA GLU A 116 3.08 27.54 -16.06
C GLU A 116 1.92 26.64 -15.59
N ASP A 117 0.69 26.93 -16.03
CA ASP A 117 -0.48 26.10 -15.73
C ASP A 117 -0.32 24.66 -16.27
N LEU A 118 0.24 24.51 -17.48
CA LEU A 118 0.49 23.20 -18.08
C LEU A 118 1.49 22.38 -17.26
N GLU A 119 2.55 23.00 -16.76
CA GLU A 119 3.51 22.31 -15.88
C GLU A 119 2.88 21.93 -14.54
N ARG A 120 2.03 22.79 -13.95
CA ARG A 120 1.25 22.44 -12.74
C ARG A 120 0.38 21.20 -12.98
N ILE A 121 -0.39 21.20 -14.07
CA ILE A 121 -1.28 20.08 -14.41
C ILE A 121 -0.49 18.78 -14.61
N LYS A 122 0.65 18.83 -15.31
CA LYS A 122 1.51 17.63 -15.48
C LYS A 122 1.96 17.05 -14.15
N GLN A 123 2.33 17.91 -13.19
CA GLN A 123 2.73 17.45 -11.86
C GLN A 123 1.56 16.82 -11.09
N GLU A 124 0.35 17.39 -11.20
CA GLU A 124 -0.85 16.82 -10.57
C GLU A 124 -1.24 15.48 -11.20
N ILE A 125 -1.13 15.35 -12.52
CA ILE A 125 -1.33 14.07 -13.24
C ILE A 125 -0.35 13.02 -12.71
N ALA A 126 0.95 13.32 -12.68
CA ALA A 126 1.97 12.37 -12.22
C ALA A 126 1.73 11.92 -10.76
N ARG A 127 1.27 12.82 -9.89
CA ARG A 127 0.88 12.48 -8.51
C ARG A 127 -0.35 11.57 -8.47
N GLY A 128 -1.38 11.88 -9.25
CA GLY A 128 -2.59 11.07 -9.33
C GLY A 128 -2.33 9.66 -9.85
N GLU A 129 -1.51 9.54 -10.91
CA GLU A 129 -1.07 8.25 -11.45
C GLU A 129 -0.30 7.44 -10.40
N SER A 130 0.57 8.08 -9.62
CA SER A 130 1.31 7.43 -8.53
C SER A 130 0.38 6.86 -7.45
N ILE A 131 -0.71 7.57 -7.12
CA ILE A 131 -1.72 7.10 -6.15
C ILE A 131 -2.45 5.86 -6.68
N ILE A 132 -2.82 5.85 -7.96
CA ILE A 132 -3.48 4.71 -8.59
C ILE A 132 -2.54 3.50 -8.63
N ALA A 133 -1.31 3.71 -9.11
CA ALA A 133 -0.29 2.66 -9.19
C ALA A 133 0.01 2.07 -7.80
N LEU A 134 0.11 2.91 -6.78
CA LEU A 134 0.29 2.46 -5.39
C LEU A 134 -0.87 1.55 -4.95
N SER A 135 -2.12 1.96 -5.18
CA SER A 135 -3.28 1.13 -4.81
C SER A 135 -3.31 -0.20 -5.57
N GLU A 136 -2.86 -0.24 -6.82
CA GLU A 136 -2.82 -1.47 -7.61
C GLU A 136 -1.73 -2.42 -7.10
N LEU A 137 -0.56 -1.88 -6.73
CA LEU A 137 0.52 -2.64 -6.09
C LEU A 137 0.10 -3.22 -4.75
N GLU A 138 -0.60 -2.43 -3.91
CA GLU A 138 -1.15 -2.91 -2.63
C GLU A 138 -2.18 -4.02 -2.84
N ARG A 139 -3.07 -3.89 -3.83
CA ARG A 139 -4.03 -4.94 -4.19
C ARG A 139 -3.33 -6.25 -4.58
N MET A 140 -2.27 -6.17 -5.37
CA MET A 140 -1.49 -7.37 -5.75
C MET A 140 -0.77 -7.98 -4.55
N GLN A 141 -0.22 -7.15 -3.66
CA GLN A 141 0.40 -7.60 -2.42
C GLN A 141 -0.57 -8.38 -1.53
N GLU A 142 -1.81 -7.88 -1.37
CA GLU A 142 -2.87 -8.57 -0.63
C GLU A 142 -3.19 -9.94 -1.25
N GLU A 143 -3.28 -10.00 -2.58
CA GLU A 143 -3.55 -11.23 -3.33
C GLU A 143 -2.43 -12.27 -3.15
N PHE A 144 -1.16 -11.85 -3.21
CA PHE A 144 -0.03 -12.74 -2.92
C PHE A 144 -0.08 -13.29 -1.51
N ILE A 145 -0.31 -12.44 -0.51
CA ILE A 145 -0.34 -12.92 0.88
C ILE A 145 -1.46 -13.90 1.12
N LYS A 146 -2.63 -13.66 0.52
CA LYS A 146 -3.73 -14.62 0.56
C LYS A 146 -3.30 -15.98 0.01
N MET A 147 -2.70 -16.03 -1.18
CA MET A 147 -2.24 -17.28 -1.79
C MET A 147 -1.14 -17.96 -0.98
N PHE A 148 -0.15 -17.21 -0.50
CA PHE A 148 0.92 -17.75 0.34
C PHE A 148 0.39 -18.30 1.66
N SER A 149 -0.55 -17.60 2.31
CA SER A 149 -1.14 -18.07 3.57
C SER A 149 -1.87 -19.40 3.40
N GLU A 150 -2.67 -19.55 2.35
CA GLU A 150 -3.36 -20.80 2.03
C GLU A 150 -2.38 -21.95 1.77
N ARG A 151 -1.29 -21.67 1.06
CA ARG A 151 -0.25 -22.66 0.75
C ARG A 151 0.61 -23.03 1.95
N ILE A 152 0.93 -22.06 2.80
CA ILE A 152 1.60 -22.29 4.08
C ILE A 152 0.71 -23.13 5.00
N ASP A 153 -0.60 -22.89 5.03
CA ASP A 153 -1.55 -23.68 5.81
C ASP A 153 -1.60 -25.13 5.34
N ILE A 154 -1.63 -25.36 4.02
CA ILE A 154 -1.54 -26.70 3.43
C ILE A 154 -0.22 -27.38 3.82
N LEU A 155 0.90 -26.69 3.65
CA LEU A 155 2.22 -27.22 4.01
C LEU A 155 2.30 -27.58 5.49
N ASN A 156 1.79 -26.71 6.36
CA ASN A 156 1.75 -26.95 7.80
C ASN A 156 0.91 -28.19 8.15
N ARG A 157 -0.23 -28.39 7.50
CA ARG A 157 -1.04 -29.61 7.68
C ARG A 157 -0.26 -30.87 7.30
N ARG A 158 0.42 -30.85 6.15
CA ARG A 158 1.22 -32.00 5.70
C ARG A 158 2.39 -32.31 6.63
N ILE A 159 3.06 -31.28 7.15
CA ILE A 159 4.10 -31.45 8.17
C ILE A 159 3.53 -32.14 9.41
N GLU A 160 2.33 -31.75 9.85
CA GLU A 160 1.69 -32.31 11.03
C GLU A 160 1.24 -33.77 10.83
N GLU A 161 0.73 -34.10 9.64
CA GLU A 161 0.43 -35.48 9.24
C GLU A 161 1.68 -36.37 9.28
N LEU A 162 2.77 -35.93 8.64
CA LEU A 162 4.03 -36.69 8.62
C LEU A 162 4.64 -36.83 10.01
N ARG A 163 4.53 -35.79 10.85
CA ARG A 163 4.94 -35.80 12.25
C ARG A 163 4.15 -36.81 13.06
N ALA A 164 2.83 -36.88 12.87
CA ALA A 164 1.97 -37.88 13.51
C ALA A 164 2.34 -39.31 13.09
N ILE A 165 2.57 -39.54 11.80
CA ILE A 165 3.03 -40.84 11.27
C ILE A 165 4.39 -41.23 11.86
N ALA A 166 5.31 -40.27 12.00
CA ALA A 166 6.63 -40.47 12.58
C ALA A 166 6.63 -40.63 14.12
N GLY A 167 5.47 -40.54 14.78
CA GLY A 167 5.37 -40.59 16.24
C GLY A 167 6.01 -39.40 16.96
N LEU A 168 6.25 -38.30 16.24
CA LEU A 168 6.83 -37.08 16.77
C LEU A 168 5.72 -36.20 17.38
N ALA A 169 5.99 -35.60 18.54
CA ALA A 169 4.99 -34.78 19.23
C ALA A 169 4.62 -33.53 18.39
N PRO A 170 3.35 -33.09 18.36
CA PRO A 170 2.90 -31.87 17.68
C PRO A 170 3.75 -30.65 18.05
N LEU A 171 4.03 -29.76 17.09
CA LEU A 171 4.62 -28.45 17.43
C LEU A 171 3.57 -27.68 18.23
N LYS A 172 3.81 -27.51 19.54
CA LYS A 172 3.09 -26.46 20.27
C LYS A 172 3.46 -25.13 19.62
N PRO A 173 2.48 -24.24 19.34
CA PRO A 173 2.79 -22.89 18.91
C PRO A 173 3.75 -22.29 19.94
N ILE A 174 4.80 -21.62 19.48
CA ILE A 174 5.80 -21.00 20.36
C ILE A 174 5.13 -19.83 21.08
N THR A 175 4.32 -20.13 22.08
CA THR A 175 3.95 -19.19 23.13
C THR A 175 5.14 -19.14 24.08
N LYS A 176 6.01 -18.13 23.85
CA LYS A 176 7.08 -17.59 24.71
C LYS A 176 7.72 -18.54 25.75
N PRO A 177 9.05 -18.61 25.74
CA PRO A 177 9.80 -18.59 27.01
C PRO A 177 10.92 -17.53 26.94
N ARG A 178 11.40 -16.88 28.00
CA ARG A 178 11.19 -16.95 29.44
C ARG A 178 12.17 -15.91 29.99
N GLU A 179 11.71 -15.02 30.85
CA GLU A 179 12.60 -14.26 31.73
C GLU A 179 13.40 -15.27 32.57
N ALA A 180 14.68 -15.46 32.24
CA ALA A 180 15.65 -16.18 33.06
C ALA A 180 17.06 -15.75 32.66
N SER A 181 17.40 -14.51 32.98
CA SER A 181 18.78 -14.06 33.20
C SER A 181 18.74 -12.90 34.19
N LYS A 182 18.35 -13.24 35.43
CA LYS A 182 18.65 -12.47 36.64
C LYS A 182 19.39 -13.41 37.57
N GLU A 183 20.61 -13.79 37.21
CA GLU A 183 21.53 -14.46 38.12
C GLU A 183 22.96 -14.37 37.58
N ALA A 184 23.49 -13.15 37.51
CA ALA A 184 24.93 -12.89 37.35
C ALA A 184 25.27 -11.46 37.78
N GLU A 185 24.82 -11.06 38.97
CA GLU A 185 25.38 -9.91 39.70
C GLU A 185 25.57 -10.32 41.15
N LYS A 186 26.78 -10.81 41.49
CA LYS A 186 27.50 -10.50 42.75
C LYS A 186 28.90 -11.14 42.78
N SER A 187 29.92 -10.36 42.42
CA SER A 187 31.24 -10.30 43.06
C SER A 187 32.02 -9.18 42.35
N GLU A 188 32.01 -7.96 42.89
CA GLU A 188 33.17 -7.35 43.58
C GLU A 188 34.33 -7.08 42.59
N GLU A 189 34.42 -5.90 41.96
CA GLU A 189 34.85 -4.59 42.50
C GLU A 189 36.27 -4.58 43.10
N HIS A 190 37.26 -4.23 42.27
CA HIS A 190 38.52 -3.50 42.57
C HIS A 190 39.39 -3.58 41.29
N THR A 191 40.06 -2.57 40.72
CA THR A 191 40.39 -1.19 41.12
C THR A 191 41.10 -0.49 39.96
N LEU A 192 41.27 0.84 40.09
CA LEU A 192 42.19 1.76 39.38
C LEU A 192 41.68 2.24 38.01
N SER A 193 41.01 3.39 37.90
CA SER A 193 41.50 4.75 38.20
C SER A 193 42.87 5.07 37.60
N GLU A 194 42.84 6.07 36.70
CA GLU A 194 43.90 7.06 36.47
C GLU A 194 45.02 6.72 35.48
N ARG A 195 44.90 7.25 34.24
CA ARG A 195 45.85 8.28 33.78
C ARG A 195 45.42 9.00 32.50
N LEU A 196 45.25 10.31 32.64
CA LEU A 196 45.32 11.31 31.58
C LEU A 196 46.77 11.41 31.05
N ALA A 197 46.95 11.54 29.73
CA ALA A 197 47.82 12.55 29.08
C ALA A 197 48.01 12.26 27.56
N GLN A 198 47.63 13.26 26.77
CA GLN A 198 47.82 13.49 25.32
C GLN A 198 49.31 13.50 24.87
N PRO A 199 49.69 13.93 23.64
CA PRO A 199 49.08 13.88 22.29
C PRO A 199 50.08 13.40 21.20
N SER A 200 49.63 13.18 19.95
CA SER A 200 50.36 13.66 18.75
C SER A 200 49.52 13.53 17.47
N ALA A 201 49.16 14.68 16.91
CA ALA A 201 48.94 14.87 15.47
C ALA A 201 50.31 15.26 14.83
N PRO A 202 50.50 15.41 13.50
CA PRO A 202 49.49 15.73 12.49
C PRO A 202 49.73 15.15 11.05
N SER A 203 48.91 15.65 10.11
CA SER A 203 49.19 15.81 8.67
C SER A 203 48.73 14.61 7.79
N THR A 204 48.07 14.73 6.62
CA THR A 204 47.78 15.85 5.71
C THR A 204 46.66 15.43 4.71
N SER A 205 45.93 16.44 4.21
CA SER A 205 45.24 16.53 2.89
C SER A 205 44.03 15.64 2.55
N MET A 206 42.86 16.29 2.55
CA MET A 206 41.88 16.22 1.46
C MET A 206 42.50 16.77 0.15
N PRO A 207 42.00 16.40 -1.04
CA PRO A 207 41.06 17.33 -1.68
C PRO A 207 39.91 16.70 -2.49
N ARG A 208 38.80 17.44 -2.50
CA ARG A 208 37.69 17.42 -3.45
C ARG A 208 38.15 17.42 -4.91
N LYS A 209 37.38 16.80 -5.80
CA LYS A 209 37.24 17.27 -7.19
C LYS A 209 35.79 17.23 -7.67
N ARG A 210 35.35 18.41 -8.11
CA ARG A 210 34.08 18.80 -8.74
C ARG A 210 34.35 19.06 -10.22
N ARG A 211 33.27 19.09 -11.03
CA ARG A 211 33.09 19.70 -12.37
C ARG A 211 33.21 18.72 -13.55
N GLU A 212 32.46 18.81 -14.64
CA GLU A 212 31.37 19.68 -15.14
C GLU A 212 30.82 19.02 -16.44
N THR A 213 29.61 19.38 -16.87
CA THR A 213 29.06 19.13 -18.22
C THR A 213 29.74 20.04 -19.27
N PRO A 214 29.61 19.72 -20.58
CA PRO A 214 28.81 20.63 -21.45
C PRO A 214 28.06 19.95 -22.65
N LYS A 215 26.99 20.60 -23.10
CA LYS A 215 26.36 20.56 -24.46
C LYS A 215 26.97 21.71 -25.32
N PRO A 216 26.67 21.99 -26.64
CA PRO A 216 25.55 21.57 -27.54
C PRO A 216 26.00 21.14 -28.99
N THR A 217 25.14 20.68 -29.91
CA THR A 217 24.46 21.50 -30.97
C THR A 217 23.64 20.57 -31.91
N ALA A 218 22.52 21.08 -32.47
CA ALA A 218 21.58 20.44 -33.45
C ALA A 218 22.03 20.62 -34.93
N PRO A 219 21.34 20.08 -35.96
CA PRO A 219 20.12 20.73 -36.51
C PRO A 219 18.99 19.82 -37.12
N ALA A 220 17.78 20.39 -37.11
CA ALA A 220 16.65 20.46 -38.08
C ALA A 220 16.14 19.29 -38.99
N GLY A 221 14.79 19.21 -39.08
CA GLY A 221 13.93 18.69 -40.17
C GLY A 221 13.56 17.19 -40.12
N GLU A 222 12.36 16.66 -40.38
CA GLU A 222 11.01 17.13 -40.75
C GLU A 222 10.07 15.89 -40.63
N GLU A 223 8.81 16.12 -40.23
CA GLU A 223 7.55 15.40 -40.51
C GLU A 223 7.27 13.89 -40.25
N GLU A 224 6.08 13.70 -39.65
CA GLU A 224 5.09 12.61 -39.76
C GLU A 224 5.45 11.14 -39.42
N LYS A 225 4.91 10.67 -38.27
CA LYS A 225 3.92 9.57 -38.30
C LYS A 225 3.11 9.50 -37.01
N ALA A 226 1.81 9.78 -37.13
CA ALA A 226 0.78 9.29 -36.23
C ALA A 226 0.76 7.74 -36.24
N THR A 227 0.19 7.16 -35.17
CA THR A 227 0.06 5.73 -34.83
C THR A 227 1.24 5.11 -34.07
N LYS A 228 1.38 5.45 -32.77
CA LYS A 228 1.88 4.51 -31.76
C LYS A 228 1.29 4.82 -30.38
N ALA A 229 -0.03 4.76 -30.31
CA ALA A 229 -0.80 4.68 -29.07
C ALA A 229 -1.30 3.25 -28.92
N GLU A 230 -0.38 2.32 -28.63
CA GLU A 230 -0.64 0.98 -28.07
C GLU A 230 0.73 0.37 -27.79
N HIS A 231 0.95 -0.14 -26.58
CA HIS A 231 2.24 -0.59 -26.05
C HIS A 231 3.22 0.52 -25.66
N ALA A 232 2.92 1.18 -24.53
CA ALA A 232 3.99 1.34 -23.56
C ALA A 232 4.47 -0.08 -23.23
N GLU A 233 5.68 -0.42 -23.65
CA GLU A 233 6.33 -1.67 -23.27
C GLU A 233 6.19 -1.83 -21.76
N LYS A 234 5.64 -2.96 -21.32
CA LYS A 234 5.54 -3.36 -19.91
C LYS A 234 6.76 -2.83 -19.16
N SER A 235 6.53 -1.95 -18.20
CA SER A 235 7.61 -1.34 -17.41
C SER A 235 8.51 -2.45 -16.87
N GLU A 236 9.83 -2.22 -16.73
CA GLU A 236 10.72 -3.24 -16.14
C GLU A 236 10.19 -3.75 -14.79
N ALA A 237 9.49 -2.90 -14.04
CA ALA A 237 8.80 -3.28 -12.81
C ALA A 237 7.67 -4.28 -13.07
N GLU A 238 6.81 -4.04 -14.06
CA GLU A 238 5.73 -4.97 -14.44
C GLU A 238 6.27 -6.30 -14.96
N LYS A 239 7.34 -6.28 -15.77
CA LYS A 239 8.01 -7.51 -16.24
C LYS A 239 8.59 -8.32 -15.08
N LYS A 240 9.19 -7.65 -14.09
CA LYS A 240 9.69 -8.30 -12.86
C LYS A 240 8.55 -8.88 -12.04
N VAL A 241 7.44 -8.15 -11.89
CA VAL A 241 6.24 -8.65 -11.20
C VAL A 241 5.66 -9.86 -11.94
N GLU A 242 5.59 -9.84 -13.26
CA GLU A 242 5.11 -10.95 -14.09
C GLU A 242 6.02 -12.18 -13.98
N GLN A 243 7.34 -11.98 -13.95
CA GLN A 243 8.31 -13.05 -13.69
C GLN A 243 8.14 -13.65 -12.29
N ILE A 244 7.94 -12.81 -11.26
CA ILE A 244 7.68 -13.27 -9.89
C ILE A 244 6.36 -14.06 -9.86
N MET A 245 5.30 -13.58 -10.52
CA MET A 245 4.03 -14.33 -10.62
C MET A 245 4.23 -15.71 -11.23
N ALA A 246 4.97 -15.80 -12.34
CA ALA A 246 5.23 -17.08 -13.01
C ALA A 246 6.07 -18.03 -12.15
N GLU A 247 7.06 -17.50 -11.42
CA GLU A 247 7.89 -18.30 -10.52
C GLU A 247 7.09 -18.79 -9.30
N VAL A 248 6.25 -17.93 -8.73
CA VAL A 248 5.33 -18.31 -7.66
C VAL A 248 4.38 -19.40 -8.16
N GLU A 249 3.69 -19.21 -9.27
CA GLU A 249 2.78 -20.20 -9.85
C GLU A 249 3.48 -21.55 -10.11
N LYS A 250 4.71 -21.51 -10.64
CA LYS A 250 5.52 -22.73 -10.84
C LYS A 250 5.83 -23.43 -9.53
N VAL A 251 6.20 -22.70 -8.48
CA VAL A 251 6.45 -23.27 -7.16
C VAL A 251 5.16 -23.85 -6.58
N LEU A 252 4.03 -23.18 -6.75
CA LEU A 252 2.71 -23.66 -6.33
C LEU A 252 2.30 -24.95 -7.07
N ASN A 253 2.50 -25.00 -8.38
CA ASN A 253 2.22 -26.19 -9.19
C ASN A 253 3.12 -27.37 -8.79
N ARG A 254 4.39 -27.10 -8.46
CA ARG A 254 5.31 -28.14 -7.96
C ARG A 254 4.89 -28.67 -6.58
N LEU A 255 4.43 -27.81 -5.68
CA LEU A 255 3.84 -28.22 -4.39
C LEU A 255 2.56 -29.04 -4.60
N SER A 256 1.70 -28.65 -5.54
CA SER A 256 0.49 -29.40 -5.88
C SER A 256 0.80 -30.79 -6.44
N GLN A 257 1.84 -30.94 -7.27
CA GLN A 257 2.27 -32.26 -7.76
C GLN A 257 2.74 -33.18 -6.64
N MET A 258 3.34 -32.64 -5.57
CA MET A 258 3.68 -33.42 -4.37
C MET A 258 2.45 -33.90 -3.57
N GLU A 259 1.27 -33.32 -3.77
CA GLU A 259 0.00 -33.80 -3.16
C GLU A 259 -0.61 -34.98 -3.93
N VAL A 260 -0.32 -35.12 -5.23
CA VAL A 260 -0.95 -36.13 -6.11
C VAL A 260 -0.11 -37.41 -6.19
N GLU A 261 1.20 -37.34 -5.95
CA GLU A 261 2.13 -38.47 -6.08
C GLU A 261 2.39 -39.27 -4.78
N GLY A 262 1.70 -38.97 -3.67
CA GLY A 262 1.92 -39.66 -2.37
C GLY A 262 0.64 -39.99 -1.62
#